data_AF-A0A8T2SXP7-F1
#
_entry.id   AF-A0A8T2SXP7-F1
#
_cell.length_a   1.000
_cell.length_b   1.000
_cell.length_c   1.000
_cell.angle_alpha   90.00
_cell.angle_beta   90.00
_cell.angle_gamma   90.00
#
_symmetry.space_group_name_H-M   'P 1'
#
loop_
_entity.id
_entity.type
_entity.pdbx_description
1 polymer ?
#
loop_
_entity_poly.entity_id
_entity_poly.type
_entity_poly.pdbx_seq_one_letter_code
_entity_poly.pdbx_strand_id
1 'polypeptide(L)'
;MQRIASAKYTIPDFIRISKQCNDLLSKIFVADAGKRITVAGIKKHSWFLKNLPKDLKDALPTDHDDETHDVQQSVEDIMQILDEAKNSEPVATSSLDEAATDADETELDSEIGSGGELLCAV
;
A
#
# COMPACT_ATOMS: atom_id res chain seq x y z
N MET A 1 -11.70 20.32 -3.82
CA MET A 1 -11.31 19.01 -4.36
C MET A 1 -12.37 18.44 -5.31
N GLN A 2 -12.43 18.87 -6.58
CA GLN A 2 -13.45 18.36 -7.53
C GLN A 2 -12.85 17.51 -8.67
N ARG A 3 -11.54 17.60 -8.91
CA ARG A 3 -10.91 16.96 -10.09
C ARG A 3 -10.91 15.43 -10.00
N ILE A 4 -10.58 14.89 -8.83
CA ILE A 4 -10.50 13.43 -8.61
C ILE A 4 -11.90 12.80 -8.64
N ALA A 5 -12.85 13.37 -7.88
CA ALA A 5 -14.22 12.87 -7.80
C ALA A 5 -14.93 12.85 -9.17
N SER A 6 -14.60 13.79 -10.06
CA SER A 6 -15.15 13.83 -11.43
C SER A 6 -14.23 13.22 -12.50
N ALA A 7 -13.12 12.60 -12.10
CA ALA A 7 -12.09 12.08 -13.01
C ALA A 7 -11.65 13.08 -14.10
N LYS A 8 -11.51 14.37 -13.75
CA LYS A 8 -11.10 15.44 -14.67
C LYS A 8 -9.58 15.51 -14.78
N TYR A 9 -9.05 15.02 -15.89
CA TYR A 9 -7.63 15.06 -16.22
C TYR A 9 -7.41 15.61 -17.65
N THR A 10 -6.20 16.11 -17.91
CA THR A 10 -5.77 16.56 -19.23
C THR A 10 -4.30 16.25 -19.37
N ILE A 11 -3.89 15.83 -20.56
CA ILE A 11 -2.50 15.53 -20.89
C ILE A 11 -1.97 16.75 -21.64
N PRO A 12 -0.96 17.47 -21.13
CA PRO A 12 -0.45 18.66 -21.80
C PRO A 12 0.05 18.37 -23.22
N ASP A 13 -0.14 19.32 -24.14
CA ASP A 13 0.14 19.14 -25.57
C ASP A 13 1.62 18.88 -25.89
N PHE A 14 2.53 19.31 -25.02
CA PHE A 14 3.97 19.06 -25.16
C PHE A 14 4.35 17.60 -24.87
N ILE A 15 3.47 16.81 -24.26
CA ILE A 15 3.71 15.40 -23.96
C ILE A 15 3.14 14.54 -25.08
N ARG A 16 4.03 13.86 -25.82
CA ARG A 16 3.61 12.92 -26.85
C ARG A 16 3.39 11.54 -26.25
N ILE A 17 2.14 11.09 -26.28
CA ILE A 17 1.77 9.72 -25.94
C ILE A 17 1.18 9.00 -27.15
N SER A 18 1.30 7.68 -27.18
CA SER A 18 0.66 6.88 -28.23
C SER A 18 -0.85 6.87 -28.04
N LYS A 19 -1.61 6.67 -29.14
CA LYS A 19 -3.07 6.52 -29.08
C LYS A 19 -3.51 5.42 -28.11
N GLN A 20 -2.76 4.31 -28.09
CA GLN A 20 -3.01 3.19 -27.17
C GLN A 20 -2.74 3.56 -25.70
N CYS A 21 -1.76 4.42 -25.42
CA CYS A 21 -1.53 4.92 -24.06
C CYS A 21 -2.71 5.77 -23.60
N ASN A 22 -3.16 6.70 -24.45
CA ASN A 22 -4.28 7.58 -24.15
C ASN A 22 -5.57 6.79 -23.91
N ASP A 23 -5.83 5.77 -24.74
CA ASP A 23 -6.96 4.86 -24.59
C ASP A 23 -6.91 4.04 -23.30
N LEU A 24 -5.71 3.60 -22.87
CA LEU A 24 -5.57 2.93 -21.58
C LEU A 24 -5.87 3.87 -20.40
N LEU A 25 -5.32 5.09 -20.45
CA LEU A 25 -5.54 6.09 -19.39
C LEU A 25 -7.01 6.49 -19.27
N SER A 26 -7.73 6.63 -20.39
CA SER A 26 -9.16 6.97 -20.38
C SER A 26 -10.03 5.87 -19.76
N LYS A 27 -9.61 4.61 -19.87
CA LYS A 27 -10.28 3.46 -19.24
C LYS A 27 -9.91 3.26 -17.76
N ILE A 28 -8.76 3.78 -17.32
CA ILE A 28 -8.32 3.77 -15.91
C ILE A 28 -8.97 4.92 -15.13
N PHE A 29 -8.91 6.14 -15.67
CA PHE A 29 -9.46 7.34 -15.03
C PHE A 29 -10.97 7.48 -15.28
N VAL A 30 -11.71 6.49 -14.80
CA VAL A 30 -13.19 6.46 -14.78
C VAL A 30 -13.66 6.57 -13.33
N ALA A 31 -14.56 7.53 -13.06
CA ALA A 31 -15.10 7.77 -11.71
C ALA A 31 -15.89 6.56 -11.18
N ASP A 32 -16.67 5.92 -12.06
CA ASP A 32 -17.43 4.70 -11.78
C ASP A 32 -16.48 3.48 -11.75
N ALA A 33 -16.30 2.89 -10.57
CA ALA A 33 -15.44 1.73 -10.39
C ALA A 33 -15.91 0.50 -11.18
N GLY A 34 -17.22 0.32 -11.37
CA GLY A 34 -17.78 -0.82 -12.11
C GLY A 34 -17.52 -0.76 -13.63
N LYS A 35 -17.20 0.44 -14.15
CA LYS A 35 -16.86 0.66 -15.56
C LYS A 35 -15.36 0.78 -15.82
N ARG A 36 -14.55 0.84 -14.76
CA ARG A 36 -13.10 0.95 -14.88
C ARG A 36 -12.52 -0.35 -15.44
N ILE A 37 -11.51 -0.24 -16.31
CA ILE A 37 -10.80 -1.41 -16.79
C ILE A 37 -10.23 -2.23 -15.63
N THR A 38 -10.45 -3.55 -15.66
CA THR A 38 -9.93 -4.46 -14.65
C THR A 38 -8.44 -4.73 -14.88
N VAL A 39 -7.75 -5.28 -13.87
CA VAL A 39 -6.34 -5.71 -14.03
C VAL A 39 -6.19 -6.72 -15.17
N ALA A 40 -7.12 -7.68 -15.30
CA ALA A 40 -7.14 -8.62 -16.42
C ALA A 40 -7.35 -7.91 -17.77
N GLY A 41 -8.16 -6.84 -17.81
CA GLY A 41 -8.32 -5.99 -18.99
C GLY A 41 -7.04 -5.23 -19.35
N ILE A 42 -6.31 -4.71 -18.36
CA ILE A 42 -5.01 -4.04 -18.56
C ILE A 42 -3.98 -5.04 -19.11
N LYS A 43 -3.90 -6.24 -18.52
CA LYS A 43 -2.99 -7.33 -18.98
C LYS A 43 -3.22 -7.69 -20.46
N LYS A 44 -4.45 -7.56 -20.96
CA LYS A 44 -4.82 -7.81 -22.37
C LYS A 44 -4.69 -6.58 -23.28
N HIS A 45 -4.42 -5.40 -22.72
CA HIS A 45 -4.39 -4.16 -23.48
C HIS A 45 -3.15 -4.05 -24.37
N SER A 46 -3.30 -3.60 -25.63
CA SER A 46 -2.20 -3.55 -26.59
C SER A 46 -1.02 -2.68 -26.13
N TRP A 47 -1.31 -1.61 -25.36
CA TRP A 47 -0.25 -0.77 -24.77
C TRP A 47 0.60 -1.53 -23.74
N PHE A 48 -0.03 -2.39 -22.92
CA PHE A 48 0.64 -3.19 -21.89
C PHE A 48 1.48 -4.30 -22.51
N LEU A 49 0.97 -4.95 -23.57
CA LEU A 49 1.66 -6.03 -24.25
C LEU A 49 2.84 -5.55 -25.12
N LYS A 50 2.87 -4.26 -25.47
CA LYS A 50 3.91 -3.68 -26.30
C LYS A 50 5.24 -3.64 -25.53
N ASN A 51 6.26 -4.30 -26.08
CA ASN A 51 7.60 -4.41 -25.48
C ASN A 51 7.62 -5.08 -24.09
N LEU A 52 6.57 -5.83 -23.72
CA LEU A 52 6.57 -6.61 -22.49
C LEU A 52 7.63 -7.73 -22.60
N PRO A 53 8.64 -7.78 -21.70
CA PRO A 53 9.64 -8.84 -21.65
C PRO A 53 8.98 -10.22 -21.59
N LYS A 54 9.62 -11.22 -22.19
CA LYS A 54 9.08 -12.59 -22.24
C LYS A 54 8.94 -13.18 -20.84
N ASP A 55 9.94 -12.97 -19.99
CA ASP A 55 9.95 -13.44 -18.61
C ASP A 55 8.73 -12.94 -17.81
N LEU A 56 8.26 -11.71 -18.08
CA LEU A 56 7.05 -11.17 -17.45
C LEU A 56 5.73 -11.60 -18.10
N LYS A 57 5.77 -12.08 -19.34
CA LYS A 57 4.61 -12.72 -19.99
C LYS A 57 4.38 -14.11 -19.43
N ASP A 58 5.48 -14.82 -19.17
CA ASP A 58 5.48 -16.20 -18.68
C ASP A 58 5.29 -16.24 -17.15
N ALA A 59 5.82 -15.26 -16.41
CA ALA A 59 5.57 -15.07 -14.98
C ALA A 59 4.27 -14.31 -14.66
N LEU A 60 3.45 -14.00 -15.66
CA LEU A 60 2.12 -13.46 -15.41
C LEU A 60 1.31 -14.61 -14.81
N PRO A 61 0.98 -14.59 -13.50
CA PRO A 61 0.45 -15.77 -12.84
C PRO A 61 -0.86 -16.14 -13.52
N THR A 62 -0.86 -17.26 -14.24
CA THR A 62 -2.02 -18.13 -14.35
C THR A 62 -2.19 -18.67 -12.95
N ASP A 63 -3.09 -18.06 -12.18
CA ASP A 63 -3.61 -18.51 -10.89
C ASP A 63 -2.75 -19.57 -10.18
N HIS A 64 -1.82 -19.10 -9.33
CA HIS A 64 -0.88 -19.93 -8.55
C HIS A 64 0.15 -20.68 -9.39
N ASP A 65 1.39 -20.22 -9.34
CA ASP A 65 2.57 -21.07 -9.17
C ASP A 65 3.79 -20.18 -9.38
N ASP A 66 4.33 -19.65 -8.29
CA ASP A 66 5.75 -19.30 -8.26
C ASP A 66 6.37 -20.21 -7.20
N GLU A 67 6.82 -21.37 -7.67
CA GLU A 67 7.76 -22.23 -6.95
C GLU A 67 9.13 -21.53 -6.89
N THR A 68 9.18 -20.37 -6.24
CA THR A 68 10.46 -19.86 -5.74
C THR A 68 10.84 -20.70 -4.54
N HIS A 69 12.03 -21.27 -4.65
CA HIS A 69 12.77 -22.08 -3.68
C HIS A 69 13.10 -21.32 -2.37
N ASP A 70 12.13 -20.60 -1.79
CA ASP A 70 12.20 -20.07 -0.44
C ASP A 70 11.80 -21.19 0.53
N VAL A 71 12.51 -21.29 1.64
CA VAL A 71 12.08 -22.13 2.77
C VAL A 71 10.75 -21.57 3.27
N GLN A 72 9.64 -22.13 2.78
CA GLN A 72 8.31 -21.72 3.20
C GLN A 72 8.15 -22.13 4.67
N GLN A 73 8.02 -21.15 5.55
CA GLN A 73 7.68 -21.41 6.95
C GLN A 73 6.25 -21.97 7.01
N SER A 74 6.02 -22.94 7.89
CA SER A 74 4.67 -23.45 8.11
C SER A 74 3.79 -22.35 8.73
N VAL A 75 2.47 -22.46 8.55
CA VAL A 75 1.51 -21.53 9.16
C VAL A 75 1.63 -21.58 10.68
N GLU A 76 1.91 -22.77 11.22
CA GLU A 76 2.14 -23.02 12.63
C GLU A 76 3.37 -22.27 13.15
N ASP A 77 4.51 -22.35 12.45
CA ASP A 77 5.73 -21.63 12.84
C ASP A 77 5.52 -20.11 12.78
N ILE A 78 4.80 -19.62 11.76
CA ILE A 78 4.44 -18.21 11.63
C ILE A 78 3.60 -17.77 12.84
N MET A 79 2.58 -18.54 13.21
CA MET A 79 1.73 -18.23 14.37
C MET A 79 2.53 -18.28 15.68
N GLN A 80 3.42 -19.25 15.83
CA GLN A 80 4.28 -19.37 17.01
C GLN A 80 5.21 -18.15 17.16
N ILE A 81 5.82 -17.68 16.07
CA ILE A 81 6.66 -16.47 16.08
C ILE A 81 5.83 -15.22 16.41
N LEU A 82 4.60 -15.12 15.91
CA LEU A 82 3.70 -14.01 16.25
C LEU A 82 3.33 -14.00 17.73
N ASP A 83 3.05 -15.17 18.31
CA ASP A 83 2.74 -15.31 19.74
C ASP A 83 3.96 -14.99 20.61
N GLU A 84 5.15 -15.45 20.22
CA GLU A 84 6.41 -15.11 20.89
C GLU A 84 6.69 -13.60 20.84
N ALA A 85 6.51 -12.96 19.67
CA ALA A 85 6.72 -11.52 19.50
C ALA A 85 5.72 -10.67 20.31
N LYS A 86 4.48 -11.14 20.45
CA LYS A 86 3.44 -10.46 21.25
C LYS A 86 3.71 -10.56 22.76
N ASN A 87 4.32 -11.65 23.21
CA ASN A 87 4.58 -11.94 24.62
C ASN A 87 6.00 -11.59 25.08
N SER A 88 6.86 -11.13 24.17
CA SER A 88 8.20 -10.66 24.49
C SER A 88 8.12 -9.32 25.23
N GLU A 89 8.61 -9.28 26.47
CA GLU A 89 8.84 -8.01 27.17
C GLU A 89 9.90 -7.21 26.39
N PRO A 90 9.80 -5.87 26.30
CA PRO A 90 10.82 -5.06 25.66
C PRO A 90 12.14 -5.30 26.40
N VAL A 91 13.04 -6.07 25.79
CA VAL A 91 14.40 -6.23 26.28
C VAL A 91 15.04 -4.85 26.20
N ALA A 92 15.00 -4.13 27.31
CA ALA A 92 15.86 -2.99 27.52
C ALA A 92 17.28 -3.51 27.26
N THR A 93 17.91 -3.02 26.20
CA THR A 93 19.32 -3.25 25.93
C THR A 93 20.12 -2.56 27.04
N SER A 94 20.19 -3.20 28.20
CA SER A 94 20.99 -2.75 29.33
C SER A 94 22.41 -3.30 29.14
N SER A 95 23.30 -2.45 28.62
CA SER A 95 24.71 -2.51 28.98
C SER A 95 25.30 -1.10 28.98
N LEU A 96 25.25 -0.52 30.19
CA LEU A 96 26.28 0.30 30.85
C LEU A 96 26.61 1.68 30.27
N ASP A 97 26.02 2.72 30.86
CA ASP A 97 26.82 3.79 31.50
C ASP A 97 26.00 4.49 32.61
N GLU A 98 26.74 5.12 33.52
CA GLU A 98 26.46 5.22 34.97
C GLU A 98 25.45 6.28 35.45
N ALA A 99 25.11 6.13 36.74
CA ALA A 99 24.90 7.17 37.75
C ALA A 99 23.53 7.89 37.85
N ALA A 100 22.77 7.44 38.86
CA ALA A 100 21.99 8.20 39.85
C ALA A 100 21.53 9.65 39.53
N THR A 101 20.22 9.88 39.62
CA THR A 101 19.52 10.84 40.51
C THR A 101 18.03 10.64 40.28
N ASP A 102 17.29 10.17 41.27
CA ASP A 102 16.57 10.95 42.29
C ASP A 102 15.18 11.39 41.80
N ALA A 103 14.23 11.29 42.72
CA ALA A 103 12.79 11.23 42.53
C ALA A 103 12.18 12.41 41.76
N ASP A 104 11.17 12.13 40.93
CA ASP A 104 9.93 12.89 40.95
C ASP A 104 8.77 12.03 40.41
N GLU A 105 7.72 11.91 41.22
CA GLU A 105 6.44 11.32 40.81
C GLU A 105 5.61 12.43 40.17
N THR A 106 5.28 12.29 38.89
CA THR A 106 4.25 13.12 38.28
C THR A 106 3.16 12.25 37.69
N GLU A 107 2.12 12.04 38.51
CA GLU A 107 0.78 11.72 38.04
C GLU A 107 0.29 12.83 37.11
N LEU A 108 0.05 12.53 35.82
CA LEU A 108 -0.70 13.43 34.94
C LEU A 108 -1.61 12.62 34.00
N ASP A 109 -2.78 12.34 34.58
CA ASP A 109 -4.14 12.30 34.04
C ASP A 109 -4.42 11.82 32.61
N SER A 110 -5.29 10.80 32.54
CA SER A 110 -5.95 10.37 31.31
C SER A 110 -7.06 11.36 30.96
N GLU A 111 -6.80 12.33 30.08
CA GLU A 111 -7.87 13.13 29.49
C GLU A 111 -8.41 12.46 28.23
N ILE A 112 -9.58 11.82 28.39
CA ILE A 112 -10.50 11.53 27.30
C ILE A 112 -11.28 12.80 26.98
N GLY A 113 -11.17 13.29 25.75
CA GLY A 113 -11.94 14.43 25.26
C GLY A 113 -11.29 14.94 23.97
N SER A 114 -12.00 15.31 22.93
CA SER A 114 -13.42 15.49 22.70
C SER A 114 -13.59 15.45 21.18
N GLY A 115 -14.71 14.92 20.71
CA GLY A 115 -15.09 15.02 19.31
C GLY A 115 -15.18 16.50 18.90
N GLY A 116 -14.13 16.99 18.24
CA GLY A 116 -14.08 18.31 17.64
C GLY A 116 -14.79 18.33 16.30
N GLU A 117 -16.05 18.77 16.35
CA GLU A 117 -16.82 19.41 15.28
C GLU A 117 -16.01 19.94 14.07
N LEU A 118 -16.30 19.41 12.87
CA LEU A 118 -15.86 20.01 11.61
C LEU A 118 -16.78 21.19 11.27
N LEU A 119 -16.38 22.40 11.66
CA LEU A 119 -17.00 23.62 11.16
C LEU A 119 -16.47 23.95 9.76
N CYS A 120 -17.25 23.65 8.72
CA CYS A 120 -17.07 24.27 7.40
C CYS A 120 -17.67 25.68 7.43
N ALA A 121 -16.81 26.70 7.48
CA ALA A 121 -17.24 28.06 7.12
C ALA A 121 -17.30 28.20 5.60
N VAL A 122 -18.38 28.87 5.17
CA VAL A 122 -18.89 29.10 3.81
C VAL A 122 -18.02 30.02 2.95
#